data_AF-A0AAV4Q3B6-F1
#
_entry.id   AF-A0AAV4Q3B6-F1
#
_cell.length_a   1.000
_cell.length_b   1.000
_cell.length_c   1.000
_cell.angle_alpha   90.00
_cell.angle_beta   90.00
_cell.angle_gamma   90.00
#
_symmetry.space_group_name_H-M   'P 1'
#
loop_
_entity.id
_entity.type
_entity.pdbx_description
1 polymer ?
#
loop_
_entity_poly.entity_id
_entity_poly.type
_entity_poly.pdbx_seq_one_letter_code
_entity_poly.pdbx_strand_id
1 'polypeptide(L)'
;MNPLKCIISDQPECHFVSYRTPDQVRNCSVTNYTSDSLRVECEEGYDGGLQQKFYLEVYNEAQEYLEKNLTRLEPVFYVQDITSSTEYILVIYAANMKGRSPSVVIKGSTEAAPRSEQGCNLVT
;
A
#
# COMPACT_ATOMS: atom_id res chain seq x y z
N MET A 1 -28.44 -3.91 19.98
CA MET A 1 -28.59 -5.18 20.73
C MET A 1 -27.36 -6.02 20.46
N ASN A 2 -26.44 -6.12 21.42
CA ASN A 2 -25.31 -7.04 21.39
C ASN A 2 -25.28 -7.67 22.79
N PRO A 3 -25.30 -9.01 22.95
CA PRO A 3 -25.47 -9.60 24.27
C PRO A 3 -24.13 -9.55 25.01
N LEU A 4 -24.11 -8.82 26.13
CA LEU A 4 -23.02 -8.86 27.10
C LEU A 4 -22.91 -10.29 27.63
N LYS A 5 -21.73 -10.90 27.54
CA LYS A 5 -21.42 -12.13 28.26
C LYS A 5 -20.25 -11.84 29.19
N CYS A 6 -20.57 -11.44 30.42
CA CYS A 6 -19.60 -11.34 31.51
C CYS A 6 -19.56 -12.70 32.23
N ILE A 7 -18.39 -13.35 32.24
CA ILE A 7 -18.15 -14.52 33.09
C ILE A 7 -17.81 -13.98 34.48
N ILE A 8 -18.62 -14.35 35.47
CA ILE A 8 -18.46 -13.95 36.86
C ILE A 8 -17.29 -14.75 37.45
N SER A 9 -16.16 -14.08 37.72
CA SER A 9 -15.09 -14.55 38.61
C SER A 9 -14.23 -13.37 39.08
N ASP A 10 -14.70 -12.72 40.14
CA ASP A 10 -13.90 -12.12 41.23
C ASP A 10 -12.76 -11.10 40.97
N GLN A 11 -12.82 -10.25 39.93
CA GLN A 11 -12.21 -8.91 39.93
C GLN A 11 -12.97 -7.94 39.01
N PRO A 12 -13.55 -6.82 39.49
CA PRO A 12 -14.26 -5.88 38.63
C PRO A 12 -13.38 -4.68 38.28
N GLU A 13 -12.32 -4.91 37.53
CA GLU A 13 -11.88 -3.88 36.58
C GLU A 13 -12.17 -4.39 35.17
N CYS A 14 -13.42 -4.21 34.73
CA CYS A 14 -13.73 -4.26 33.30
C CYS A 14 -12.99 -3.09 32.64
N HIS A 15 -11.77 -3.35 32.18
CA HIS A 15 -11.01 -2.38 31.41
C HIS A 15 -11.68 -2.21 30.05
N PHE A 16 -12.26 -1.04 29.80
CA PHE A 16 -12.85 -0.71 28.51
C PHE A 16 -11.73 -0.52 27.48
N VAL A 17 -11.48 -1.54 26.65
CA VAL A 17 -10.58 -1.42 25.50
C VAL A 17 -11.32 -0.70 24.38
N SER A 18 -10.92 0.55 24.10
CA SER A 18 -11.44 1.32 22.98
C SER A 18 -10.60 1.06 21.73
N TYR A 19 -11.17 0.35 20.77
CA TYR A 19 -10.57 0.21 19.44
C TYR A 19 -10.76 1.46 18.60
N ARG A 20 -9.80 1.74 17.71
CA ARG A 20 -9.83 2.92 16.81
C ARG A 20 -9.39 2.55 15.40
N THR A 21 -9.50 3.50 14.46
CA THR A 21 -8.87 3.40 13.14
C THR A 21 -7.35 3.30 13.29
N PRO A 22 -6.63 2.72 12.34
CA PRO A 22 -5.18 2.69 12.41
C PRO A 22 -4.56 4.07 12.22
N ASP A 23 -3.35 4.23 12.72
CA ASP A 23 -2.48 5.33 12.35
C ASP A 23 -1.96 5.18 10.92
N GLN A 24 -1.50 6.27 10.32
CA GLN A 24 -0.88 6.22 9.00
C GLN A 24 0.43 5.41 9.03
N VAL A 25 0.79 4.85 7.87
CA VAL A 25 2.13 4.30 7.64
C VAL A 25 3.21 5.39 7.74
N ARG A 26 4.45 4.99 7.97
CA ARG A 26 5.61 5.88 8.14
C ARG A 26 6.78 5.42 7.28
N ASN A 27 7.77 6.30 7.06
CA ASN A 27 9.04 5.97 6.39
C ASN A 27 8.87 5.24 5.04
N CYS A 28 7.85 5.64 4.27
CA CYS A 28 7.58 5.05 2.97
C CYS A 28 8.68 5.41 1.96
N SER A 29 9.17 4.41 1.25
CA SER A 29 10.19 4.57 0.20
C SER A 29 9.89 3.71 -1.02
N VAL A 30 10.37 4.16 -2.16
CA VAL A 30 10.35 3.39 -3.41
C VAL A 30 11.76 2.86 -3.66
N THR A 31 11.87 1.56 -3.93
CA THR A 31 13.12 0.84 -4.20
C THR A 31 12.93 -0.03 -5.45
N ASN A 32 14.04 -0.50 -6.04
CA ASN A 32 14.06 -1.46 -7.15
C ASN A 32 13.08 -1.10 -8.29
N TYR A 33 13.32 0.06 -8.92
CA TYR A 33 12.54 0.51 -10.06
C TYR A 33 13.10 -0.10 -11.35
N THR A 34 12.23 -0.67 -12.20
CA THR A 34 12.57 -1.16 -13.55
C THR A 34 11.79 -0.37 -14.58
N SER A 35 11.84 -0.80 -15.84
CA SER A 35 10.97 -0.26 -16.89
C SER A 35 9.49 -0.54 -16.68
N ASP A 36 9.09 -1.42 -15.77
CA ASP A 36 7.72 -1.92 -15.65
C ASP A 36 7.31 -2.31 -14.23
N SER A 37 8.14 -2.00 -13.23
CA SER A 37 7.90 -2.37 -11.85
C SER A 37 8.51 -1.40 -10.85
N LEU A 38 7.92 -1.36 -9.64
CA LEU A 38 8.38 -0.61 -8.47
C LEU A 38 8.19 -1.46 -7.22
N ARG A 39 9.10 -1.34 -6.24
CA ARG A 39 8.89 -1.87 -4.89
C ARG A 39 8.65 -0.72 -3.92
N VAL A 40 7.52 -0.76 -3.20
CA VAL A 40 7.18 0.24 -2.18
C VAL A 40 7.22 -0.43 -0.81
N GLU A 41 7.90 0.19 0.14
CA GLU A 41 8.02 -0.31 1.51
C GLU A 41 7.82 0.83 2.49
N CYS A 42 6.97 0.60 3.49
CA CYS A 42 6.75 1.52 4.60
C CYS A 42 6.89 0.77 5.94
N GLU A 43 6.92 1.53 7.03
CA GLU A 43 6.71 1.02 8.38
C GLU A 43 5.23 1.13 8.77
N GLU A 44 4.74 0.16 9.51
CA GLU A 44 3.39 0.18 10.05
C GLU A 44 3.22 1.23 11.17
N GLY A 45 2.00 1.77 11.24
CA GLY A 45 1.51 2.57 12.36
C GLY A 45 0.80 1.70 13.39
N TYR A 46 0.38 2.30 14.51
CA TYR A 46 -0.46 1.61 15.49
C TYR A 46 -1.77 1.16 14.84
N ASP A 47 -2.14 -0.10 15.05
CA ASP A 47 -3.28 -0.75 14.38
C ASP A 47 -4.65 -0.36 14.97
N GLY A 48 -4.67 0.43 16.05
CA GLY A 48 -5.89 0.78 16.78
C GLY A 48 -6.45 -0.36 17.63
N GLY A 49 -5.63 -1.38 17.92
CA GLY A 49 -5.97 -2.57 18.70
C GLY A 49 -6.71 -3.65 17.91
N LEU A 50 -6.73 -3.56 16.58
CA LEU A 50 -7.39 -4.51 15.69
C LEU A 50 -6.52 -4.75 14.46
N GLN A 51 -6.55 -5.98 13.94
CA GLN A 51 -5.78 -6.35 12.74
C GLN A 51 -6.05 -5.36 11.59
N GLN A 52 -4.99 -4.72 11.13
CA GLN A 52 -4.99 -3.82 9.98
C GLN A 52 -4.54 -4.53 8.70
N LYS A 53 -4.92 -3.94 7.56
CA LYS A 53 -4.39 -4.24 6.23
C LYS A 53 -3.86 -2.96 5.60
N PHE A 54 -2.94 -3.11 4.66
CA PHE A 54 -2.31 -2.00 3.97
C PHE A 54 -2.72 -1.99 2.51
N TYR A 55 -2.88 -0.79 1.98
CA TYR A 55 -3.37 -0.52 0.65
C TYR A 55 -2.42 0.42 -0.06
N LEU A 56 -2.18 0.15 -1.35
CA LEU A 56 -1.44 1.01 -2.25
C LEU A 56 -2.28 1.25 -3.51
N GLU A 57 -2.60 2.50 -3.76
CA GLU A 57 -3.18 2.95 -5.02
C GLU A 57 -2.08 3.62 -5.85
N VAL A 58 -1.92 3.17 -7.10
CA VAL A 58 -0.89 3.64 -8.04
C VAL A 58 -1.59 4.40 -9.16
N TYR A 59 -1.42 5.72 -9.19
CA TYR A 59 -2.00 6.59 -10.20
C TYR A 59 -0.94 7.00 -11.21
N ASN A 60 -1.25 6.87 -12.50
CA ASN A 60 -0.45 7.46 -13.56
C ASN A 60 -0.59 8.99 -13.50
N GLU A 61 0.52 9.71 -13.27
CA GLU A 61 0.47 11.17 -13.03
C GLU A 61 0.01 11.94 -14.27
N ALA A 62 0.44 11.53 -15.46
CA ALA A 62 0.12 12.23 -16.70
C ALA A 62 -1.31 11.95 -17.19
N GLN A 63 -1.80 10.72 -16.99
CA GLN A 63 -3.10 10.27 -17.51
C GLN A 63 -4.22 10.32 -16.46
N GLU A 64 -3.90 10.65 -15.21
CA GLU A 64 -4.83 10.84 -14.09
C GLU A 64 -5.78 9.65 -13.83
N TYR A 65 -5.33 8.41 -14.08
CA TYR A 65 -6.11 7.20 -13.79
C TYR A 65 -5.40 6.27 -12.79
N LEU A 66 -6.20 5.46 -12.10
CA LEU A 66 -5.73 4.40 -11.20
C LEU A 66 -5.24 3.20 -12.02
N GLU A 67 -3.93 3.00 -12.07
CA GLU A 67 -3.30 1.93 -12.83
C GLU A 67 -3.26 0.61 -12.05
N LYS A 68 -3.00 0.66 -10.74
CA LYS A 68 -3.01 -0.52 -9.86
C LYS A 68 -3.60 -0.19 -8.50
N ASN A 69 -4.29 -1.16 -7.92
CA ASN A 69 -4.71 -1.15 -6.52
C ASN A 69 -4.28 -2.47 -5.87
N LEU A 70 -3.44 -2.37 -4.84
CA LEU A 70 -2.87 -3.51 -4.15
C LEU A 70 -3.28 -3.51 -2.68
N THR A 71 -3.55 -4.70 -2.14
CA THR A 71 -3.81 -4.91 -0.71
C THR A 71 -2.86 -5.95 -0.16
N ARG A 72 -2.30 -5.70 1.04
CA ARG A 72 -1.34 -6.57 1.72
C ARG A 72 -1.58 -6.61 3.22
N LEU A 73 -1.07 -7.66 3.87
CA LEU A 73 -1.07 -7.78 5.34
C LEU A 73 0.10 -7.02 5.96
N GLU A 74 1.18 -6.83 5.21
CA GLU A 74 2.35 -6.02 5.58
C GLU A 74 2.46 -4.84 4.59
N PRO A 75 3.02 -3.68 4.99
CA PRO A 75 3.14 -2.49 4.15
C PRO A 75 4.29 -2.58 3.12
N VAL A 76 4.41 -3.74 2.45
CA VAL A 76 5.39 -4.03 1.40
C VAL A 76 4.66 -4.43 0.12
N PHE A 77 4.88 -3.66 -0.95
CA PHE A 77 4.19 -3.82 -2.22
C PHE A 77 5.19 -4.01 -3.37
N TYR A 78 4.91 -5.00 -4.21
CA TYR A 78 5.58 -5.20 -5.49
C TYR A 78 4.58 -4.82 -6.59
N VAL A 79 4.82 -3.69 -7.25
CA VAL A 79 4.00 -3.18 -8.36
C VAL A 79 4.65 -3.67 -9.65
N GLN A 80 3.88 -4.32 -10.51
CA GLN A 80 4.35 -4.90 -11.78
C GLN A 80 3.33 -4.61 -12.88
N ASP A 81 3.76 -4.80 -14.13
CA ASP A 81 2.97 -4.56 -15.34
C ASP A 81 2.40 -3.13 -15.36
N ILE A 82 3.30 -2.16 -15.12
CA ILE A 82 3.01 -0.73 -15.24
C ILE A 82 3.83 -0.12 -16.38
N THR A 83 3.36 1.00 -16.90
CA THR A 83 3.94 1.65 -18.09
C THR A 83 5.35 2.18 -17.85
N SER A 84 6.28 1.93 -18.80
CA SER A 84 7.66 2.44 -18.76
C SER A 84 7.76 3.96 -18.95
N SER A 85 8.87 4.56 -18.54
CA SER A 85 9.12 6.01 -18.62
C SER A 85 7.99 6.88 -18.05
N THR A 86 7.27 6.38 -17.05
CA THR A 86 6.06 7.02 -16.51
C THR A 86 6.27 7.44 -15.06
N GLU A 87 5.74 8.63 -14.72
CA GLU A 87 5.66 9.15 -13.36
C GLU A 87 4.36 8.70 -12.69
N TYR A 88 4.45 8.31 -11.42
CA TYR A 88 3.34 7.79 -10.63
C TYR A 88 3.18 8.53 -9.31
N ILE A 89 1.92 8.76 -8.96
CA ILE A 89 1.50 9.16 -7.62
C ILE A 89 1.08 7.89 -6.86
N LEU A 90 1.72 7.64 -5.72
CA LEU A 90 1.52 6.45 -4.90
C LEU A 90 0.81 6.87 -3.61
N VAL A 91 -0.41 6.37 -3.40
CA VAL A 91 -1.22 6.68 -2.20
C VAL A 91 -1.28 5.43 -1.32
N ILE A 92 -0.72 5.53 -0.11
CA ILE A 92 -0.59 4.41 0.83
C ILE A 92 -1.38 4.70 2.10
N TYR A 93 -2.10 3.69 2.60
CA TYR A 93 -2.84 3.80 3.85
C TYR A 93 -3.07 2.43 4.51
N ALA A 94 -3.40 2.46 5.80
CA ALA A 94 -3.85 1.30 6.55
C ALA A 94 -5.37 1.34 6.76
N ALA A 95 -6.00 0.18 6.92
CA ALA A 95 -7.40 0.11 7.35
C ALA A 95 -7.65 -1.14 8.20
N ASN A 96 -8.55 -0.99 9.17
CA ASN A 96 -9.11 -2.08 9.96
C ASN A 96 -10.65 -1.97 9.96
N MET A 97 -11.36 -2.80 10.73
CA MET A 97 -12.83 -2.78 10.76
C MET A 97 -13.44 -1.50 11.37
N LYS A 98 -12.64 -0.60 11.97
CA LYS A 98 -13.08 0.71 12.44
C LYS A 98 -12.95 1.80 11.38
N GLY A 99 -12.13 1.57 10.34
CA GLY A 99 -12.00 2.50 9.22
C GLY A 99 -10.56 2.61 8.71
N ARG A 100 -10.32 3.68 7.95
CA ARG A 100 -9.09 3.97 7.23
C ARG A 100 -8.23 4.99 7.97
N SER A 101 -6.91 4.82 7.93
CA SER A 101 -5.94 5.82 8.39
C SER A 101 -5.90 7.05 7.45
N PRO A 102 -5.30 8.17 7.89
CA PRO A 102 -4.76 9.15 6.95
C PRO A 102 -3.82 8.49 5.94
N SER A 103 -3.73 9.06 4.74
CA SER A 103 -2.90 8.51 3.66
C SER A 103 -1.55 9.21 3.57
N VAL A 104 -0.52 8.45 3.23
CA VAL A 104 0.79 8.96 2.82
C VAL A 104 0.84 8.96 1.30
N VAL A 105 1.32 10.06 0.73
CA VAL A 105 1.50 10.21 -0.71
C VAL A 105 2.98 10.37 -1.01
N ILE A 106 3.51 9.51 -1.87
CA ILE A 106 4.89 9.60 -2.39
C ILE A 106 4.87 9.51 -3.92
N LYS A 107 5.98 9.89 -4.54
CA LYS A 107 6.17 9.76 -5.99
C LYS A 107 7.09 8.60 -6.32
N GLY A 108 6.87 7.98 -7.48
CA GLY A 108 7.76 6.99 -8.07
C GLY A 108 7.78 7.11 -9.60
N SER A 109 8.79 6.54 -10.24
CA SER A 109 8.92 6.56 -11.70
C SER A 109 9.55 5.28 -12.21
N THR A 110 9.07 4.76 -13.33
CA THR A 110 9.67 3.62 -14.05
C THR A 110 10.75 4.09 -15.02
N GLU A 111 11.74 3.24 -15.27
CA GLU A 111 12.79 3.48 -16.27
C GLU A 111 12.26 3.38 -17.71
N ALA A 112 13.10 3.75 -18.68
CA ALA A 112 12.82 3.48 -20.08
C ALA A 112 12.85 1.99 -20.38
N ALA A 113 11.91 1.53 -21.22
CA ALA A 113 11.94 0.17 -21.71
C ALA A 113 13.28 -0.13 -22.41
N PRO A 114 13.87 -1.32 -22.19
CA PRO A 114 15.07 -1.71 -22.90
C PRO A 114 14.81 -1.67 -24.41
N ARG A 115 15.76 -1.11 -25.15
CA ARG A 115 15.67 -1.03 -26.60
C ARG A 115 15.63 -2.45 -27.15
N SER A 116 14.55 -2.84 -27.81
CA SER A 116 14.55 -4.07 -28.61
C SER A 116 15.60 -3.89 -29.72
N GLU A 117 16.64 -4.73 -29.75
CA GLU A 117 17.50 -4.86 -30.93
C GLU A 117 16.62 -5.32 -32.09
N GLN A 118 16.17 -4.36 -32.90
CA GLN A 118 15.64 -4.64 -34.22
C GLN A 118 16.84 -5.08 -35.05
N GLY A 119 17.10 -6.38 -35.05
CA GLY A 119 17.99 -7.02 -35.99
C GLY A 119 17.45 -6.81 -37.41
N CYS A 120 17.78 -5.68 -38.02
CA CYS A 120 17.75 -5.55 -39.47
C CYS A 120 18.76 -6.56 -40.02
N ASN A 121 18.32 -7.78 -40.32
CA ASN A 121 19.05 -8.66 -41.22
C ASN A 121 19.04 -7.97 -42.59
N LEU A 122 20.18 -7.37 -42.95
CA LEU A 122 20.48 -7.04 -44.33
C LEU A 122 20.50 -8.37 -45.09
N VAL A 123 19.46 -8.61 -45.90
CA VAL A 123 19.49 -9.68 -46.89
C VAL A 123 20.47 -9.22 -47.97
N THR A 124 21.68 -9.79 -47.95
CA THR A 124 22.64 -9.75 -49.06
C THR A 124 22.24 -10.70 -50.16
#